data_AF-A0A6B3E9D4-F1
#
_entry.id   AF-A0A6B3E9D4-F1
#
_cell.length_a   1.000
_cell.length_b   1.000
_cell.length_c   1.000
_cell.angle_alpha   90.00
_cell.angle_beta   90.00
_cell.angle_gamma   90.00
#
_symmetry.space_group_name_H-M   'P 1'
#
loop_
_entity.id
_entity.type
_entity.pdbx_description
1 polymer ?
#
loop_
_entity_poly.entity_id
_entity_poly.type
_entity_poly.pdbx_seq_one_letter_code
_entity_poly.pdbx_strand_id
1 'polypeptide(L)'
;MIRRIMGLLTALGAVVATLVILPATTASAADCAAAWNSSSVYTGGGSASYNGHNWSAKWWTQNEKPGSSDVWADQGSCGSGGGTDPGDPGSSADFIVSEAQFNQMFPGRNPFYTYSGLTAALDAYPGFANTGSDTVKKQEAAAFLANVSHETGGLVYVVEQNTANYPHYCDSTQPYGCPAGQAAYYGRGPIQLSWNFNYKAAGDALGIDLLGNPYLVEQDAAVAWKTGLWYWNTQNGPGTMTAHNAMVNGAGFGETIRSINGSIECNGGNPAQVQSRIDRYQSFVSILGTTPGSNLSC
;
A
#
# COMPACT_ATOMS: atom_id res chain seq x y z
N MET A 1 102.96 -12.77 -8.05
CA MET A 1 102.27 -13.87 -7.33
C MET A 1 100.80 -13.50 -7.19
N ILE A 2 99.94 -14.50 -7.37
CA ILE A 2 98.49 -14.44 -7.63
C ILE A 2 97.66 -14.14 -6.36
N ARG A 3 96.59 -13.33 -6.49
CA ARG A 3 95.23 -13.44 -5.86
C ARG A 3 94.44 -12.14 -6.16
N ARG A 4 93.40 -12.09 -7.02
CA ARG A 4 91.99 -12.55 -6.91
C ARG A 4 91.33 -12.20 -5.57
N ILE A 5 90.10 -11.67 -5.41
CA ILE A 5 88.94 -11.22 -6.20
C ILE A 5 87.89 -10.69 -5.15
N MET A 6 86.81 -10.00 -5.59
CA MET A 6 85.52 -9.68 -4.89
C MET A 6 85.53 -8.49 -3.90
N GLY A 7 84.71 -7.44 -3.99
CA GLY A 7 83.46 -7.20 -4.73
C GLY A 7 82.23 -7.58 -3.89
N LEU A 8 81.64 -6.62 -3.17
CA LEU A 8 80.30 -6.76 -2.58
C LEU A 8 79.44 -5.51 -2.87
N LEU A 9 78.45 -5.69 -3.74
CA LEU A 9 77.31 -4.80 -3.93
C LEU A 9 76.31 -5.03 -2.78
N THR A 10 75.78 -3.96 -2.22
CA THR A 10 74.57 -3.95 -1.40
C THR A 10 73.34 -3.96 -2.32
N ALA A 11 72.56 -5.03 -2.30
CA ALA A 11 71.26 -5.10 -2.98
C ALA A 11 70.13 -4.92 -1.95
N LEU A 12 69.31 -3.88 -2.13
CA LEU A 12 68.02 -3.71 -1.46
C LEU A 12 66.98 -4.56 -2.21
N GLY A 13 66.42 -5.58 -1.56
CA GLY A 13 65.33 -6.38 -2.13
C GLY A 13 63.98 -5.71 -1.89
N ALA A 14 63.25 -5.38 -2.96
CA ALA A 14 61.83 -5.05 -2.90
C ALA A 14 61.01 -6.34 -3.10
N VAL A 15 60.18 -6.70 -2.11
CA VAL A 15 59.23 -7.81 -2.22
C VAL A 15 57.96 -7.28 -2.90
N VAL A 16 57.69 -7.76 -4.11
CA VAL A 16 56.41 -7.53 -4.80
C VAL A 16 55.56 -8.79 -4.62
N ALA A 17 54.52 -8.71 -3.79
CA ALA A 17 53.52 -9.77 -3.66
C ALA A 17 52.51 -9.65 -4.82
N THR A 18 52.43 -10.67 -5.67
CA THR A 18 51.46 -10.75 -6.76
C THR A 18 50.16 -11.35 -6.23
N LEU A 19 49.09 -10.57 -6.17
CA LEU A 19 47.75 -11.09 -5.89
C LEU A 19 47.22 -11.84 -7.13
N VAL A 20 46.92 -13.13 -6.97
CA VAL A 20 46.18 -13.91 -7.97
C VAL A 20 44.69 -13.66 -7.72
N ILE A 21 44.03 -12.97 -8.65
CA ILE A 21 42.58 -12.76 -8.61
C ILE A 21 41.92 -13.98 -9.27
N LEU A 22 41.24 -14.81 -8.49
CA LEU A 22 40.34 -15.84 -8.99
C LEU A 22 39.00 -15.20 -9.42
N PRO A 23 38.40 -15.59 -10.56
CA PRO A 23 37.06 -15.13 -10.91
C PRO A 23 36.04 -15.74 -9.94
N ALA A 24 35.26 -14.89 -9.27
CA ALA A 24 34.15 -15.32 -8.43
C ALA A 24 33.05 -15.95 -9.30
N THR A 25 32.71 -17.21 -9.04
CA THR A 25 31.52 -17.84 -9.62
C THR A 25 30.27 -17.21 -9.00
N THR A 26 29.40 -16.61 -9.81
CA THR A 26 28.11 -16.10 -9.36
C THR A 26 27.22 -17.26 -8.92
N ALA A 27 26.92 -17.35 -7.62
CA ALA A 27 25.88 -18.25 -7.14
C ALA A 27 24.53 -17.75 -7.67
N SER A 28 23.86 -18.56 -8.48
CA SER A 28 22.47 -18.29 -8.87
C SER A 28 21.58 -18.57 -7.67
N ALA A 29 20.71 -17.62 -7.31
CA ALA A 29 19.67 -17.87 -6.32
C ALA A 29 18.69 -18.94 -6.85
N ALA A 30 18.08 -19.69 -5.93
CA ALA A 30 17.16 -20.77 -6.24
C ALA A 30 15.85 -20.23 -6.85
N ASP A 31 15.19 -21.01 -7.70
CA ASP A 31 13.88 -20.61 -8.26
C ASP A 31 12.80 -20.53 -7.16
N CYS A 32 11.88 -19.57 -7.28
CA CYS A 32 10.76 -19.45 -6.35
C CYS A 32 9.72 -20.56 -6.58
N ALA A 33 9.21 -21.13 -5.48
CA ALA A 33 8.02 -21.96 -5.46
C ALA A 33 6.76 -21.14 -5.81
N ALA A 34 5.62 -21.81 -5.97
CA ALA A 34 4.34 -21.14 -6.18
C ALA A 34 4.02 -20.16 -5.03
N ALA A 35 3.47 -18.99 -5.34
CA ALA A 35 3.16 -17.97 -4.35
C ALA A 35 2.19 -18.49 -3.27
N TRP A 36 2.43 -18.10 -2.02
CA TRP A 36 1.55 -18.43 -0.91
C TRP A 36 0.15 -17.85 -1.14
N ASN A 37 -0.87 -18.64 -0.87
CA ASN A 37 -2.27 -18.28 -1.06
C ASN A 37 -3.04 -18.61 0.22
N SER A 38 -3.74 -17.63 0.78
CA SER A 38 -4.49 -17.74 2.04
C SER A 38 -5.58 -18.81 2.01
N SER A 39 -6.16 -19.09 0.84
CA SER A 39 -7.21 -20.09 0.65
C SER A 39 -6.65 -21.50 0.38
N SER A 40 -5.35 -21.61 0.10
CA SER A 40 -4.71 -22.91 -0.15
C SER A 40 -4.37 -23.63 1.13
N VAL A 41 -4.56 -24.95 1.13
CA VAL A 41 -4.15 -25.83 2.21
C VAL A 41 -2.74 -26.33 1.93
N TYR A 42 -1.85 -26.15 2.89
CA TYR A 42 -0.48 -26.66 2.86
C TYR A 42 -0.32 -27.74 3.92
N THR A 43 0.33 -28.84 3.59
CA THR A 43 0.63 -29.95 4.51
C THR A 43 2.13 -29.99 4.80
N GLY A 44 2.57 -30.78 5.80
CA GLY A 44 3.98 -30.88 6.16
C GLY A 44 4.88 -31.19 4.96
N GLY A 45 5.89 -30.35 4.72
CA GLY A 45 6.78 -30.36 3.56
C GLY A 45 6.27 -29.56 2.35
N GLY A 46 5.03 -29.06 2.37
CA GLY A 46 4.48 -28.23 1.31
C GLY A 46 5.21 -26.89 1.20
N SER A 47 5.49 -26.46 -0.03
CA SER A 47 6.29 -25.25 -0.29
C SER A 47 5.46 -24.11 -0.84
N ALA A 48 5.78 -22.89 -0.43
CA ALA A 48 5.23 -21.66 -1.00
C ALA A 48 6.28 -20.55 -1.02
N SER A 49 6.22 -19.65 -1.99
CA SER A 49 7.03 -18.42 -1.97
C SER A 49 6.25 -17.28 -1.33
N TYR A 50 6.92 -16.50 -0.49
CA TYR A 50 6.37 -15.32 0.15
C TYR A 50 7.49 -14.33 0.47
N ASN A 51 7.33 -13.07 0.06
CA ASN A 51 8.31 -11.99 0.25
C ASN A 51 9.73 -12.33 -0.24
N GLY A 52 9.86 -12.93 -1.45
CA GLY A 52 11.16 -13.25 -2.04
C GLY A 52 11.90 -14.43 -1.39
N HIS A 53 11.24 -15.14 -0.48
CA HIS A 53 11.76 -16.34 0.17
C HIS A 53 10.89 -17.55 -0.17
N ASN A 54 11.53 -18.71 -0.27
CA ASN A 54 10.82 -19.98 -0.26
C ASN A 54 10.57 -20.40 1.19
N TRP A 55 9.38 -20.92 1.47
CA TRP A 55 8.95 -21.38 2.78
C TRP A 55 8.45 -22.82 2.68
N SER A 56 8.69 -23.62 3.72
CA SER A 56 8.18 -24.98 3.84
C SER A 56 7.28 -25.11 5.08
N ALA A 57 6.07 -25.62 4.91
CA ALA A 57 5.15 -25.85 6.00
C ALA A 57 5.64 -27.03 6.86
N LYS A 58 5.73 -26.85 8.18
CA LYS A 58 6.13 -27.90 9.13
C LYS A 58 4.99 -28.89 9.40
N TRP A 59 3.74 -28.42 9.33
CA TRP A 59 2.52 -29.21 9.52
C TRP A 59 1.36 -28.58 8.72
N TRP A 60 0.16 -29.15 8.85
CA TRP A 60 -1.04 -28.65 8.16
C TRP A 60 -1.32 -27.18 8.51
N THR A 61 -1.55 -26.35 7.49
CA THR A 61 -1.92 -24.94 7.65
C THR A 61 -2.77 -24.45 6.49
N GLN A 62 -3.65 -23.48 6.79
CA GLN A 62 -4.42 -22.70 5.85
C GLN A 62 -4.56 -21.29 6.43
N ASN A 63 -4.40 -20.26 5.60
CA ASN A 63 -4.50 -18.85 5.98
C ASN A 63 -3.54 -18.38 7.09
N GLU A 64 -2.49 -19.14 7.42
CA GLU A 64 -1.40 -18.65 8.26
C GLU A 64 -0.23 -18.22 7.38
N LYS A 65 0.17 -16.96 7.52
CA LYS A 65 1.15 -16.31 6.64
C LYS A 65 2.60 -16.73 6.96
N PRO A 66 3.42 -17.06 5.94
CA PRO A 66 4.85 -17.31 6.14
C PRO A 66 5.58 -16.10 6.72
N GLY A 67 6.50 -16.35 7.66
CA GLY A 67 7.21 -15.31 8.42
C GLY A 67 6.43 -14.70 9.59
N SER A 68 5.17 -15.08 9.81
CA SER A 68 4.35 -14.60 10.94
C SER A 68 3.79 -15.73 11.84
N SER A 69 3.95 -16.98 11.43
CA SER A 69 3.56 -18.16 12.22
C SER A 69 4.70 -19.19 12.23
N ASP A 70 4.83 -19.89 13.35
CA ASP A 70 5.83 -20.94 13.54
C ASP A 70 5.65 -22.14 12.60
N VAL A 71 4.50 -22.24 11.92
CA VAL A 71 4.23 -23.32 10.96
C VAL A 71 5.11 -23.26 9.73
N TRP A 72 5.69 -22.10 9.39
CA TRP A 72 6.53 -21.94 8.20
C TRP A 72 8.02 -21.92 8.53
N ALA A 73 8.80 -22.77 7.86
CA ALA A 73 10.26 -22.79 7.91
C ALA A 73 10.84 -22.08 6.67
N ASP A 74 11.62 -21.02 6.90
CA ASP A 74 12.33 -20.29 5.83
C ASP A 74 13.37 -21.19 5.14
N GLN A 75 13.33 -21.24 3.81
CA GLN A 75 14.24 -22.00 2.94
C GLN A 75 15.25 -21.11 2.20
N GLY A 76 15.28 -19.81 2.53
CA GLY A 76 16.15 -18.83 1.93
C GLY A 76 15.51 -18.08 0.77
N SER A 77 16.27 -17.10 0.26
CA SER A 77 15.86 -16.26 -0.85
C SER A 77 15.69 -17.04 -2.15
N CYS A 78 14.74 -16.60 -2.97
CA CYS A 78 14.46 -17.18 -4.27
C CYS A 78 14.29 -16.09 -5.34
N GLY A 79 14.54 -16.42 -6.61
CA GLY A 79 14.46 -15.52 -7.77
C GLY A 79 15.83 -15.05 -8.29
N SER A 80 15.92 -14.66 -9.57
CA SER A 80 17.19 -14.36 -10.24
C SER A 80 17.88 -13.10 -9.72
N GLY A 81 19.12 -13.26 -9.24
CA GLY A 81 19.97 -12.19 -8.74
C GLY A 81 20.44 -11.21 -9.82
N GLY A 82 20.30 -9.92 -9.53
CA GLY A 82 20.92 -8.82 -10.26
C GLY A 82 21.19 -7.63 -9.34
N GLY A 83 22.47 -7.45 -8.95
CA GLY A 83 23.08 -6.18 -8.53
C GLY A 83 22.57 -5.50 -7.26
N THR A 84 23.26 -5.71 -6.14
CA THR A 84 23.10 -4.91 -4.91
C THR A 84 23.69 -3.50 -5.07
N ASP A 85 22.84 -2.48 -5.15
CA ASP A 85 23.08 -1.19 -4.51
C ASP A 85 22.68 -1.33 -3.02
N PRO A 86 23.42 -0.81 -2.03
CA PRO A 86 23.08 -0.98 -0.62
C PRO A 86 21.96 0.00 -0.22
N GLY A 87 20.73 -0.41 -0.53
CA GLY A 87 19.48 0.27 -0.17
C GLY A 87 18.31 -0.41 -0.89
N ASP A 88 17.55 -1.24 -0.16
CA ASP A 88 16.21 -1.83 -0.42
C ASP A 88 15.34 -1.09 -1.49
N PRO A 89 14.40 -1.68 -2.29
CA PRO A 89 13.46 -2.80 -1.97
C PRO A 89 12.85 -3.66 -3.14
N GLY A 90 11.95 -4.61 -2.82
CA GLY A 90 10.86 -5.13 -3.72
C GLY A 90 10.96 -6.63 -4.09
N SER A 91 9.90 -7.44 -4.18
CA SER A 91 8.53 -7.12 -4.61
C SER A 91 7.44 -8.11 -4.12
N SER A 92 6.34 -7.58 -3.58
CA SER A 92 5.00 -7.79 -4.15
C SER A 92 4.84 -6.75 -5.25
N ALA A 93 4.26 -7.06 -6.41
CA ALA A 93 4.10 -6.14 -7.56
C ALA A 93 4.12 -4.65 -7.13
N ASP A 94 5.23 -3.97 -7.43
CA ASP A 94 5.74 -2.82 -6.65
C ASP A 94 4.73 -1.69 -6.52
N PHE A 95 4.09 -1.57 -5.36
CA PHE A 95 3.34 -0.37 -5.02
C PHE A 95 4.30 0.81 -4.94
N ILE A 96 3.94 1.93 -5.59
CA ILE A 96 4.82 3.09 -5.75
C ILE A 96 5.13 3.85 -4.45
N VAL A 97 4.40 3.53 -3.37
CA VAL A 97 4.63 4.07 -2.03
C VAL A 97 5.22 2.96 -1.17
N SER A 98 6.44 3.13 -0.67
CA SER A 98 7.06 2.15 0.22
C SER A 98 6.43 2.15 1.61
N GLU A 99 6.65 1.08 2.38
CA GLU A 99 6.20 1.03 3.77
C GLU A 99 6.81 2.16 4.63
N ALA A 100 8.08 2.51 4.39
CA ALA A 100 8.73 3.63 5.07
C ALA A 100 8.05 4.97 4.75
N GLN A 101 7.67 5.21 3.49
CA GLN A 101 6.92 6.40 3.09
C GLN A 101 5.52 6.40 3.69
N PHE A 102 4.82 5.26 3.70
CA PHE A 102 3.52 5.12 4.37
C PHE A 102 3.62 5.44 5.87
N ASN A 103 4.65 4.93 6.56
CA ASN A 103 4.91 5.24 7.97
C ASN A 103 5.22 6.73 8.19
N GLN A 104 5.93 7.38 7.27
CA GLN A 104 6.20 8.82 7.31
C GLN A 104 4.92 9.65 7.11
N MET A 105 4.03 9.22 6.22
CA MET A 105 2.73 9.86 5.98
C MET A 105 1.78 9.74 7.18
N PHE A 106 1.88 8.63 7.92
CA PHE A 106 0.93 8.27 8.98
C PHE A 106 1.62 7.84 10.29
N PRO A 107 2.36 8.77 10.95
CA PRO A 107 3.16 8.45 12.14
C PRO A 107 2.31 8.15 13.39
N GLY A 108 1.09 8.67 13.45
CA GLY A 108 0.17 8.51 14.58
C GLY A 108 -1.02 7.59 14.33
N ARG A 109 -0.99 6.79 13.24
CA ARG A 109 -2.14 5.98 12.85
C ARG A 109 -2.53 4.93 13.89
N ASN A 110 -3.81 4.57 13.89
CA ASN A 110 -4.28 3.38 14.56
C ASN A 110 -3.62 2.12 13.97
N PRO A 111 -3.12 1.18 14.80
CA PRO A 111 -2.51 -0.07 14.34
C PRO A 111 -3.39 -0.92 13.40
N PHE A 112 -4.71 -0.71 13.43
CA PHE A 112 -5.65 -1.30 12.47
C PHE A 112 -5.22 -1.04 11.01
N TYR A 113 -4.79 0.17 10.69
CA TYR A 113 -4.39 0.54 9.33
C TYR A 113 -2.96 0.10 9.04
N THR A 114 -2.84 -1.14 8.58
CA THR A 114 -1.55 -1.73 8.19
C THR A 114 -1.19 -1.41 6.74
N TYR A 115 0.10 -1.25 6.45
CA TYR A 115 0.61 -1.13 5.09
C TYR A 115 0.32 -2.42 4.29
N SER A 116 0.48 -3.58 4.94
CA SER A 116 0.14 -4.88 4.35
C SER A 116 -1.34 -4.97 3.95
N GLY A 117 -2.25 -4.46 4.78
CA GLY A 117 -3.68 -4.37 4.45
C GLY A 117 -3.94 -3.51 3.21
N LEU A 118 -3.23 -2.37 3.07
CA LEU A 118 -3.33 -1.53 1.87
C LEU A 118 -2.84 -2.29 0.64
N THR A 119 -1.63 -2.87 0.71
CA THR A 119 -1.06 -3.61 -0.43
C THR A 119 -1.90 -4.81 -0.84
N ALA A 120 -2.51 -5.53 0.11
CA ALA A 120 -3.42 -6.64 -0.17
C ALA A 120 -4.76 -6.20 -0.82
N ALA A 121 -5.11 -4.92 -0.73
CA ALA A 121 -6.30 -4.36 -1.36
C ALA A 121 -6.08 -3.91 -2.80
N LEU A 122 -4.82 -3.69 -3.22
CA LEU A 122 -4.48 -3.12 -4.54
C LEU A 122 -4.97 -3.99 -5.70
N ASP A 123 -4.95 -5.32 -5.54
CA ASP A 123 -5.40 -6.27 -6.58
C ASP A 123 -6.90 -6.11 -6.93
N ALA A 124 -7.70 -5.51 -6.05
CA ALA A 124 -9.10 -5.21 -6.37
C ALA A 124 -9.24 -4.11 -7.44
N TYR A 125 -8.20 -3.27 -7.61
CA TYR A 125 -8.18 -2.14 -8.54
C TYR A 125 -6.80 -1.99 -9.19
N PRO A 126 -6.43 -2.89 -10.13
CA PRO A 126 -5.06 -2.96 -10.68
C PRO A 126 -4.61 -1.72 -11.48
N GLY A 127 -5.54 -0.82 -11.83
CA GLY A 127 -5.23 0.47 -12.45
C GLY A 127 -4.82 1.57 -11.47
N PHE A 128 -5.20 1.45 -10.19
CA PHE A 128 -4.92 2.43 -9.15
C PHE A 128 -3.40 2.54 -8.91
N ALA A 129 -2.87 3.76 -8.96
CA ALA A 129 -1.44 4.06 -8.80
C ALA A 129 -0.54 3.24 -9.75
N ASN A 130 -1.11 2.75 -10.86
CA ASN A 130 -0.41 1.94 -11.86
C ASN A 130 -0.74 2.37 -13.30
N THR A 131 -1.44 3.49 -13.47
CA THR A 131 -1.81 4.04 -14.77
C THR A 131 -1.03 5.33 -15.04
N GLY A 132 -0.52 5.50 -16.26
CA GLY A 132 0.27 6.68 -16.66
C GLY A 132 1.75 6.61 -16.25
N SER A 133 2.42 7.76 -16.25
CA SER A 133 3.83 7.87 -15.85
C SER A 133 4.02 7.72 -14.34
N ASP A 134 5.23 7.45 -13.87
CA ASP A 134 5.52 7.36 -12.43
C ASP A 134 5.14 8.65 -11.67
N THR A 135 5.24 9.80 -12.33
CA THR A 135 4.74 11.08 -11.79
C THR A 135 3.25 10.99 -11.49
N VAL A 136 2.44 10.52 -12.45
CA VAL A 136 0.97 10.37 -12.30
C VAL A 136 0.64 9.29 -11.27
N LYS A 137 1.34 8.15 -11.27
CA LYS A 137 1.16 7.09 -10.28
C LYS A 137 1.40 7.58 -8.85
N LYS A 138 2.49 8.33 -8.63
CA LYS A 138 2.81 8.96 -7.33
C LYS A 138 1.80 10.04 -6.95
N GLN A 139 1.37 10.87 -7.92
CA GLN A 139 0.33 11.87 -7.69
C GLN A 139 -0.98 11.23 -7.24
N GLU A 140 -1.42 10.18 -7.93
CA GLU A 140 -2.64 9.46 -7.57
C GLU A 140 -2.53 8.83 -6.18
N ALA A 141 -1.43 8.12 -5.89
CA ALA A 141 -1.22 7.51 -4.58
C ALA A 141 -1.21 8.56 -3.45
N ALA A 142 -0.51 9.68 -3.65
CA ALA A 142 -0.52 10.79 -2.70
C ALA A 142 -1.90 11.42 -2.54
N ALA A 143 -2.66 11.58 -3.63
CA ALA A 143 -3.99 12.17 -3.61
C ALA A 143 -5.01 11.29 -2.85
N PHE A 144 -4.97 9.98 -3.07
CA PHE A 144 -5.78 9.02 -2.32
C PHE A 144 -5.43 9.06 -0.84
N LEU A 145 -4.15 8.89 -0.50
CA LEU A 145 -3.71 8.86 0.89
C LEU A 145 -3.94 10.19 1.62
N ALA A 146 -3.85 11.33 0.93
CA ALA A 146 -4.10 12.65 1.52
C ALA A 146 -5.58 12.84 1.86
N ASN A 147 -6.50 12.41 0.98
CA ASN A 147 -7.93 12.44 1.29
C ASN A 147 -8.26 11.46 2.42
N VAL A 148 -7.72 10.25 2.39
CA VAL A 148 -7.85 9.27 3.50
C VAL A 148 -7.37 9.87 4.81
N SER A 149 -6.21 10.54 4.79
CA SER A 149 -5.65 11.25 5.93
C SER A 149 -6.63 12.32 6.45
N HIS A 150 -7.28 13.07 5.56
CA HIS A 150 -8.27 14.06 5.94
C HIS A 150 -9.50 13.42 6.60
N GLU A 151 -10.09 12.39 5.99
CA GLU A 151 -11.31 11.72 6.51
C GLU A 151 -11.12 11.09 7.89
N THR A 152 -9.92 10.62 8.19
CA THR A 152 -9.65 9.77 9.37
C THR A 152 -8.77 10.45 10.43
N GLY A 153 -8.43 11.72 10.25
CA GLY A 153 -7.50 12.41 11.13
C GLY A 153 -6.08 11.83 11.09
N GLY A 154 -5.61 11.41 9.91
CA GLY A 154 -4.30 10.78 9.73
C GLY A 154 -4.30 9.30 10.10
N LEU A 155 -5.39 8.59 9.76
CA LEU A 155 -5.65 7.19 10.10
C LEU A 155 -5.73 6.93 11.63
N VAL A 156 -6.00 7.96 12.43
CA VAL A 156 -6.21 7.81 13.89
C VAL A 156 -7.56 7.14 14.16
N TYR A 157 -8.58 7.49 13.37
CA TYR A 157 -9.94 7.01 13.57
C TYR A 157 -10.31 5.89 12.58
N VAL A 158 -10.83 4.79 13.11
CA VAL A 158 -11.38 3.67 12.32
C VAL A 158 -12.87 3.87 12.05
N VAL A 159 -13.56 4.56 12.96
CA VAL A 159 -15.01 4.77 12.94
C VAL A 159 -15.33 6.24 13.14
N GLU A 160 -16.52 6.66 12.70
CA GLU A 160 -17.08 7.96 13.01
C GLU A 160 -17.15 8.21 14.52
N GLN A 161 -16.72 9.39 14.97
CA GLN A 161 -16.61 9.69 16.40
C GLN A 161 -17.93 10.13 17.04
N ASN A 162 -18.81 10.81 16.28
CA ASN A 162 -20.08 11.27 16.81
C ASN A 162 -21.13 10.15 16.78
N THR A 163 -21.13 9.31 17.81
CA THR A 163 -22.05 8.16 17.94
C THR A 163 -23.53 8.54 17.92
N ALA A 164 -23.88 9.79 18.25
CA ALA A 164 -25.25 10.29 18.16
C ALA A 164 -25.78 10.30 16.70
N ASN A 165 -24.89 10.39 15.72
CA ASN A 165 -25.25 10.39 14.30
C ASN A 165 -25.49 9.00 13.73
N TYR A 166 -25.07 7.92 14.40
CA TYR A 166 -25.08 6.57 13.84
C TYR A 166 -26.45 6.14 13.28
N PRO A 167 -27.60 6.45 13.93
CA PRO A 167 -28.92 6.10 13.39
C PRO A 167 -29.33 6.86 12.12
N HIS A 168 -28.59 7.90 11.70
CA HIS A 168 -28.92 8.71 10.52
C HIS A 168 -28.63 7.99 9.20
N TYR A 169 -27.69 7.06 9.18
CA TYR A 169 -27.14 6.46 7.97
C TYR A 169 -27.93 5.25 7.45
N CYS A 170 -29.19 5.14 7.84
CA CYS A 170 -30.11 4.14 7.31
C CYS A 170 -31.15 4.82 6.42
N ASP A 171 -30.97 4.71 5.11
CA ASP A 171 -32.02 5.09 4.16
C ASP A 171 -33.05 3.95 4.08
N SER A 172 -34.16 4.14 4.79
CA SER A 172 -35.28 3.20 4.83
C SER A 172 -36.08 3.15 3.53
N THR A 173 -35.83 4.05 2.58
CA THR A 173 -36.49 4.03 1.26
C THR A 173 -35.88 2.99 0.33
N GLN A 174 -34.66 2.51 0.63
CA GLN A 174 -34.03 1.43 -0.11
C GLN A 174 -34.79 0.10 0.07
N PRO A 175 -35.06 -0.67 -1.01
CA PRO A 175 -35.86 -1.88 -0.94
C PRO A 175 -35.23 -3.00 -0.08
N TYR A 176 -33.91 -2.97 0.11
CA TYR A 176 -33.17 -3.90 0.96
C TYR A 176 -33.04 -3.41 2.42
N GLY A 177 -33.50 -2.20 2.72
CA GLY A 177 -33.50 -1.63 4.07
C GLY A 177 -32.12 -1.64 4.73
N CYS A 178 -32.12 -1.97 6.02
CA CYS A 178 -30.97 -1.88 6.91
C CYS A 178 -30.81 -3.17 7.74
N PRO A 179 -30.46 -4.31 7.12
CA PRO A 179 -30.49 -5.62 7.77
C PRO A 179 -29.53 -5.76 8.97
N ALA A 180 -28.38 -5.08 8.95
CA ALA A 180 -27.47 -5.02 10.09
C ALA A 180 -27.95 -4.13 11.26
N GLY A 181 -29.06 -3.40 11.09
CA GLY A 181 -29.64 -2.49 12.07
C GLY A 181 -29.61 -1.02 11.64
N GLN A 182 -30.54 -0.22 12.19
CA GLN A 182 -30.70 1.19 11.83
C GLN A 182 -29.43 2.04 12.10
N ALA A 183 -28.69 1.71 13.15
CA ALA A 183 -27.48 2.43 13.54
C ALA A 183 -26.18 1.72 13.10
N ALA A 184 -26.23 0.85 12.10
CA ALA A 184 -25.09 0.01 11.72
C ALA A 184 -24.25 0.55 10.55
N TYR A 185 -24.66 1.62 9.87
CA TYR A 185 -24.04 2.11 8.62
C TYR A 185 -23.34 3.47 8.78
N TYR A 186 -22.87 3.77 9.97
CA TYR A 186 -22.01 4.93 10.26
C TYR A 186 -20.67 4.84 9.53
N GLY A 187 -19.92 5.94 9.53
CA GLY A 187 -18.64 6.05 8.83
C GLY A 187 -17.59 5.07 9.34
N ARG A 188 -17.00 4.27 8.45
CA ARG A 188 -15.87 3.36 8.77
C ARG A 188 -14.75 3.40 7.73
N GLY A 189 -13.54 3.08 8.19
CA GLY A 189 -12.39 2.85 7.33
C GLY A 189 -11.84 4.12 6.67
N PRO A 190 -10.97 3.96 5.67
CA PRO A 190 -10.13 5.04 5.15
C PRO A 190 -10.89 6.17 4.46
N ILE A 191 -12.10 5.92 3.97
CA ILE A 191 -12.97 6.94 3.33
C ILE A 191 -14.21 7.25 4.16
N GLN A 192 -14.28 6.77 5.41
CA GLN A 192 -15.46 6.90 6.26
C GLN A 192 -16.76 6.44 5.56
N LEU A 193 -16.72 5.24 4.96
CA LEU A 193 -17.85 4.64 4.23
C LEU A 193 -19.11 4.70 5.09
N SER A 194 -20.14 5.39 4.61
CA SER A 194 -21.38 5.68 5.34
C SER A 194 -22.59 5.41 4.46
N TRP A 195 -23.76 5.16 5.06
CA TRP A 195 -25.04 4.83 4.42
C TRP A 195 -25.19 3.40 3.90
N ASN A 196 -26.31 2.76 4.24
CA ASN A 196 -26.66 1.39 3.81
C ASN A 196 -26.52 1.16 2.30
N PHE A 197 -26.89 2.13 1.45
CA PHE A 197 -26.76 2.01 0.00
C PHE A 197 -25.30 1.98 -0.48
N ASN A 198 -24.39 2.69 0.19
CA ASN A 198 -22.97 2.65 -0.14
C ASN A 198 -22.33 1.34 0.33
N TYR A 199 -22.69 0.85 1.53
CA TYR A 199 -22.26 -0.48 1.98
C TYR A 199 -22.74 -1.58 1.02
N LYS A 200 -23.98 -1.48 0.53
CA LYS A 200 -24.49 -2.41 -0.49
C LYS A 200 -23.69 -2.34 -1.80
N ALA A 201 -23.49 -1.14 -2.34
CA ALA A 201 -22.79 -0.96 -3.60
C ALA A 201 -21.30 -1.36 -3.53
N ALA A 202 -20.61 -1.04 -2.43
CA ALA A 202 -19.25 -1.47 -2.18
C ALA A 202 -19.16 -2.99 -2.02
N GLY A 203 -20.08 -3.58 -1.27
CA GLY A 203 -20.14 -5.02 -1.05
C GLY A 203 -20.35 -5.80 -2.35
N ASP A 204 -21.28 -5.37 -3.18
CA ASP A 204 -21.54 -5.97 -4.50
C ASP A 204 -20.30 -5.92 -5.41
N ALA A 205 -19.61 -4.78 -5.45
CA ALA A 205 -18.42 -4.60 -6.29
C ALA A 205 -17.23 -5.43 -5.82
N LEU A 206 -17.09 -5.63 -4.50
CA LEU A 206 -15.96 -6.33 -3.89
C LEU A 206 -16.22 -7.82 -3.68
N GLY A 207 -17.46 -8.29 -3.87
CA GLY A 207 -17.86 -9.66 -3.55
C GLY A 207 -17.88 -9.97 -2.05
N ILE A 208 -18.21 -8.97 -1.22
CA ILE A 208 -18.22 -9.05 0.25
C ILE A 208 -19.57 -8.56 0.75
N ASP A 209 -20.29 -9.31 1.59
CA ASP A 209 -21.59 -8.87 2.12
C ASP A 209 -21.45 -7.78 3.20
N LEU A 210 -21.18 -6.56 2.74
CA LEU A 210 -21.03 -5.38 3.59
C LEU A 210 -22.39 -4.77 4.02
N LEU A 211 -23.49 -5.11 3.34
CA LEU A 211 -24.82 -4.71 3.80
C LEU A 211 -25.25 -5.56 5.00
N GLY A 212 -25.07 -6.89 4.93
CA GLY A 212 -25.36 -7.79 6.03
C GLY A 212 -24.35 -7.70 7.17
N ASN A 213 -23.07 -7.43 6.86
CA ASN A 213 -22.00 -7.32 7.85
C ASN A 213 -21.12 -6.07 7.64
N PRO A 214 -21.62 -4.85 7.92
CA PRO A 214 -20.88 -3.62 7.73
C PRO A 214 -19.66 -3.48 8.68
N TYR A 215 -19.63 -4.24 9.77
CA TYR A 215 -18.56 -4.21 10.76
C TYR A 215 -17.23 -4.76 10.22
N LEU A 216 -17.23 -5.50 9.10
CA LEU A 216 -15.99 -5.92 8.45
C LEU A 216 -15.07 -4.75 8.11
N VAL A 217 -15.63 -3.58 7.80
CA VAL A 217 -14.87 -2.37 7.43
C VAL A 217 -14.10 -1.78 8.64
N GLU A 218 -14.46 -2.11 9.87
CA GLU A 218 -13.72 -1.73 11.10
C GLU A 218 -12.96 -2.91 11.74
N GLN A 219 -13.09 -4.13 11.20
CA GLN A 219 -12.50 -5.35 11.77
C GLN A 219 -11.41 -5.96 10.89
N ASP A 220 -11.47 -5.75 9.57
CA ASP A 220 -10.49 -6.25 8.60
C ASP A 220 -9.88 -5.08 7.82
N ALA A 221 -8.57 -4.90 7.99
CA ALA A 221 -7.82 -3.80 7.38
C ALA A 221 -7.85 -3.87 5.84
N ALA A 222 -7.77 -5.06 5.25
CA ALA A 222 -7.80 -5.21 3.79
C ALA A 222 -9.20 -4.91 3.25
N VAL A 223 -10.25 -5.33 3.95
CA VAL A 223 -11.63 -4.93 3.60
C VAL A 223 -11.79 -3.41 3.68
N ALA A 224 -11.29 -2.77 4.73
CA ALA A 224 -11.34 -1.32 4.87
C ALA A 224 -10.62 -0.60 3.72
N TRP A 225 -9.42 -1.04 3.37
CA TRP A 225 -8.69 -0.47 2.23
C TRP A 225 -9.40 -0.71 0.89
N LYS A 226 -10.01 -1.88 0.69
CA LYS A 226 -10.82 -2.17 -0.50
C LYS A 226 -12.02 -1.22 -0.62
N THR A 227 -12.68 -0.84 0.47
CA THR A 227 -13.79 0.13 0.39
C THR A 227 -13.30 1.54 0.03
N GLY A 228 -12.14 1.96 0.54
CA GLY A 228 -11.48 3.21 0.13
C GLY A 228 -11.15 3.22 -1.37
N LEU A 229 -10.51 2.15 -1.85
CA LEU A 229 -10.18 2.00 -3.27
C LEU A 229 -11.43 1.90 -4.14
N TRP A 230 -12.48 1.22 -3.67
CA TRP A 230 -13.77 1.17 -4.37
C TRP A 230 -14.33 2.57 -4.59
N TYR A 231 -14.38 3.40 -3.55
CA TYR A 231 -14.89 4.76 -3.69
C TYR A 231 -14.03 5.55 -4.70
N TRP A 232 -12.72 5.53 -4.52
CA TRP A 232 -11.75 6.26 -5.35
C TRP A 232 -11.86 5.94 -6.84
N ASN A 233 -11.99 4.65 -7.17
CA ASN A 233 -11.92 4.17 -8.55
C ASN A 233 -13.29 4.11 -9.24
N THR A 234 -14.40 4.14 -8.51
CA THR A 234 -15.73 3.86 -9.09
C THR A 234 -16.78 4.94 -8.83
N GLN A 235 -16.61 5.79 -7.81
CA GLN A 235 -17.63 6.74 -7.40
C GLN A 235 -17.31 8.16 -7.84
N ASN A 236 -18.32 8.86 -8.36
CA ASN A 236 -18.24 10.29 -8.67
C ASN A 236 -18.63 11.16 -7.46
N GLY A 237 -19.34 10.60 -6.48
CA GLY A 237 -19.92 11.35 -5.37
C GLY A 237 -20.68 12.59 -5.84
N PRO A 238 -20.48 13.78 -5.23
CA PRO A 238 -21.06 15.03 -5.70
C PRO A 238 -20.28 15.69 -6.86
N GLY A 239 -19.22 15.05 -7.36
CA GLY A 239 -18.46 15.48 -8.53
C GLY A 239 -19.01 14.95 -9.84
N THR A 240 -18.20 15.03 -10.89
CA THR A 240 -18.58 14.60 -12.27
C THR A 240 -17.72 13.47 -12.81
N MET A 241 -16.70 13.04 -12.07
CA MET A 241 -15.76 11.98 -12.44
C MET A 241 -15.25 11.25 -11.20
N THR A 242 -14.65 10.08 -11.39
CA THR A 242 -13.99 9.38 -10.28
C THR A 242 -12.70 10.08 -9.91
N ALA A 243 -12.29 9.95 -8.65
CA ALA A 243 -11.02 10.52 -8.20
C ALA A 243 -9.81 9.90 -8.93
N HIS A 244 -9.87 8.61 -9.27
CA HIS A 244 -8.91 7.96 -10.17
C HIS A 244 -8.77 8.72 -11.51
N ASN A 245 -9.89 8.94 -12.19
CA ASN A 245 -9.89 9.64 -13.49
C ASN A 245 -9.46 11.11 -13.37
N ALA A 246 -9.78 11.77 -12.25
CA ALA A 246 -9.33 13.14 -11.99
C ALA A 246 -7.79 13.25 -11.98
N MET A 247 -7.13 12.26 -11.38
CA MET A 247 -5.66 12.22 -11.31
C MET A 247 -5.04 11.73 -12.62
N VAL A 248 -5.53 10.61 -13.17
CA VAL A 248 -4.96 9.99 -14.39
C VAL A 248 -5.11 10.88 -15.62
N ASN A 249 -6.22 11.61 -15.75
CA ASN A 249 -6.47 12.48 -16.90
C ASN A 249 -5.98 13.93 -16.68
N GLY A 250 -5.34 14.22 -15.55
CA GLY A 250 -4.82 15.56 -15.25
C GLY A 250 -5.90 16.62 -15.02
N ALA A 251 -7.12 16.24 -14.61
CA ALA A 251 -8.17 17.20 -14.25
C ALA A 251 -7.78 18.00 -12.99
N GLY A 252 -7.10 17.33 -12.05
CA GLY A 252 -6.47 17.94 -10.88
C GLY A 252 -7.02 17.45 -9.55
N PHE A 253 -6.26 17.70 -8.48
CA PHE A 253 -6.60 17.25 -7.13
C PHE A 253 -7.94 17.82 -6.63
N GLY A 254 -8.33 19.02 -7.06
CA GLY A 254 -9.61 19.64 -6.70
C GLY A 254 -10.82 18.82 -7.09
N GLU A 255 -10.78 18.06 -8.20
CA GLU A 255 -11.88 17.17 -8.60
C GLU A 255 -11.97 15.92 -7.71
N THR A 256 -10.87 15.52 -7.07
CA THR A 256 -10.91 14.46 -6.02
C THR A 256 -11.65 14.96 -4.78
N ILE A 257 -11.37 16.20 -4.35
CA ILE A 257 -12.08 16.86 -3.24
C ILE A 257 -13.57 16.97 -3.57
N ARG A 258 -13.88 17.41 -4.80
CA ARG A 258 -15.25 17.53 -5.29
C ARG A 258 -15.99 16.20 -5.25
N SER A 259 -15.34 15.11 -5.61
CA SER A 259 -15.95 13.78 -5.68
C SER A 259 -16.09 13.11 -4.31
N ILE A 260 -15.38 13.59 -3.28
CA ILE A 260 -15.43 13.03 -1.92
C ILE A 260 -16.40 13.82 -1.05
N ASN A 261 -16.30 15.16 -1.03
CA ASN A 261 -17.14 16.00 -0.17
C ASN A 261 -17.51 17.36 -0.80
N GLY A 262 -17.57 17.42 -2.13
CA GLY A 262 -17.73 18.67 -2.88
C GLY A 262 -19.04 19.42 -2.66
N SER A 263 -20.10 18.76 -2.21
CA SER A 263 -21.37 19.41 -1.88
C SER A 263 -21.28 20.31 -0.65
N ILE A 264 -20.28 20.09 0.21
CA ILE A 264 -20.09 20.83 1.47
C ILE A 264 -18.85 21.73 1.39
N GLU A 265 -17.77 21.26 0.77
CA GLU A 265 -16.47 21.95 0.83
C GLU A 265 -16.21 22.90 -0.34
N CYS A 266 -16.53 22.48 -1.57
CA CYS A 266 -16.18 23.22 -2.78
C CYS A 266 -17.05 24.48 -2.99
N ASN A 267 -16.67 25.29 -3.99
CA ASN A 267 -17.37 26.52 -4.40
C ASN A 267 -17.52 27.54 -3.25
N GLY A 268 -16.52 27.58 -2.35
CA GLY A 268 -16.53 28.46 -1.19
C GLY A 268 -17.34 27.94 0.01
N GLY A 269 -17.85 26.70 -0.02
CA GLY A 269 -18.61 26.11 1.08
C GLY A 269 -17.77 25.94 2.35
N ASN A 270 -16.54 25.43 2.23
CA ASN A 270 -15.59 25.35 3.33
C ASN A 270 -14.12 25.48 2.87
N PRO A 271 -13.65 26.71 2.57
CA PRO A 271 -12.30 26.93 2.07
C PRO A 271 -11.18 26.39 2.97
N ALA A 272 -11.41 26.37 4.29
CA ALA A 272 -10.43 25.86 5.24
C ALA A 272 -10.22 24.34 5.12
N GLN A 273 -11.28 23.57 4.89
CA GLN A 273 -11.16 22.12 4.69
C GLN A 273 -10.53 21.78 3.34
N VAL A 274 -10.91 22.51 2.27
CA VAL A 274 -10.26 22.38 0.95
C VAL A 274 -8.76 22.64 1.08
N GLN A 275 -8.36 23.72 1.76
CA GLN A 275 -6.95 24.02 1.98
C GLN A 275 -6.26 22.93 2.81
N SER A 276 -6.91 22.41 3.86
CA SER A 276 -6.35 21.31 4.66
C SER A 276 -6.07 20.04 3.84
N ARG A 277 -6.94 19.70 2.87
CA ARG A 277 -6.69 18.59 1.94
C ARG A 277 -5.52 18.88 1.02
N ILE A 278 -5.44 20.10 0.48
CA ILE A 278 -4.34 20.54 -0.39
C ILE A 278 -3.00 20.45 0.34
N ASP A 279 -2.93 20.95 1.59
CA ASP A 279 -1.70 20.93 2.39
C ASP A 279 -1.21 19.50 2.64
N ARG A 280 -2.12 18.57 2.94
CA ARG A 280 -1.79 17.14 3.10
C ARG A 280 -1.31 16.53 1.79
N TYR A 281 -1.98 16.81 0.69
CA TYR A 281 -1.58 16.33 -0.63
C TYR A 281 -0.18 16.83 -1.01
N GLN A 282 0.10 18.13 -0.80
CA GLN A 282 1.41 18.73 -1.03
C GLN A 282 2.50 18.09 -0.17
N SER A 283 2.21 17.80 1.10
CA SER A 283 3.13 17.06 1.97
C SER A 283 3.42 15.66 1.42
N PHE A 284 2.38 14.93 0.96
CA PHE A 284 2.54 13.55 0.50
C PHE A 284 3.25 13.46 -0.85
N VAL A 285 2.99 14.37 -1.80
CA VAL A 285 3.78 14.42 -3.04
C VAL A 285 5.25 14.74 -2.78
N SER A 286 5.56 15.56 -1.76
CA SER A 286 6.93 15.83 -1.34
C SER A 286 7.61 14.57 -0.80
N ILE A 287 6.93 13.76 0.01
CA ILE A 287 7.44 12.47 0.51
C ILE A 287 7.74 11.50 -0.64
N LEU A 288 6.91 11.51 -1.69
CA LEU A 288 7.10 10.64 -2.86
C LEU A 288 8.11 11.18 -3.89
N GLY A 289 8.62 12.40 -3.69
CA GLY A 289 9.51 13.06 -4.63
C GLY A 289 8.85 13.33 -5.98
N THR A 290 7.60 13.79 -5.98
CA THR A 290 6.86 14.19 -7.19
C THR A 290 6.29 15.62 -7.07
N THR A 291 5.61 16.10 -8.10
CA THR A 291 4.96 17.41 -8.14
C THR A 291 3.43 17.28 -7.94
N PRO A 292 2.74 18.30 -7.41
CA PRO A 292 1.30 18.22 -7.15
C PRO A 292 0.43 18.32 -8.41
N GLY A 293 0.97 18.77 -9.54
CA GLY A 293 0.19 19.10 -10.73
C GLY A 293 -0.56 20.43 -10.60
N SER A 294 -1.64 20.60 -11.36
CA SER A 294 -2.47 21.81 -11.42
C SER A 294 -3.87 21.59 -10.82
N ASN A 295 -4.67 22.66 -10.74
CA ASN A 295 -6.08 22.63 -10.31
C ASN A 295 -6.28 21.92 -8.95
N LEU A 296 -5.55 22.40 -7.93
CA LEU A 296 -5.55 21.77 -6.60
C LEU A 296 -6.82 22.05 -5.79
N SER A 297 -7.48 23.18 -6.07
CA SER A 297 -8.69 23.60 -5.35
C SER A 297 -9.96 23.23 -6.12
N CYS A 298 -11.04 23.17 -5.37
CA CYS A 298 -12.40 23.40 -5.79
C CYS A 298 -13.00 24.49 -4.88
#